data_AF-A0A968KFU5-F1
#
_entry.id   AF-A0A968KFU5-F1
#
_cell.length_a   1.000
_cell.length_b   1.000
_cell.length_c   1.000
_cell.angle_alpha   90.00
_cell.angle_beta   90.00
_cell.angle_gamma   90.00
#
_symmetry.space_group_name_H-M   'P 1'
#
loop_
_entity.id
_entity.type
_entity.pdbx_description
1 polymer ?
#
loop_
_entity_poly.entity_id
_entity_poly.type
_entity_poly.pdbx_seq_one_letter_code
_entity_poly.pdbx_strand_id
1 'polypeptide(L)'
;IRLGGDGLARGYLDRPRETAGAFLPNPFATTAGARLYRTGDRGRLTPAGEIVFCGRIDGQLKVRGYRIEPEEIETLLRQDPEVDRVAVTTAV
;
A
#
# COMPACT_ATOMS: atom_id res chain seq x y z
N ILE A 1 6.79 5.87 -3.92
CA ILE A 1 7.80 4.83 -4.21
C ILE A 1 7.13 3.72 -5.00
N ARG A 2 7.78 3.21 -6.05
CA ARG A 2 7.33 2.04 -6.83
C ARG A 2 8.47 1.02 -6.85
N LEU A 3 8.15 -0.26 -6.74
CA LEU A 3 9.14 -1.34 -6.76
C LEU A 3 9.02 -2.11 -8.07
N GLY A 4 10.15 -2.48 -8.67
CA GLY A 4 10.22 -3.33 -9.86
C GLY A 4 11.22 -4.46 -9.67
N GLY A 5 11.38 -5.29 -10.70
CA GLY A 5 12.33 -6.40 -10.73
C GLY A 5 11.72 -7.74 -10.26
N ASP A 6 12.58 -8.75 -10.14
CA ASP A 6 12.16 -10.15 -9.97
C ASP A 6 11.59 -10.45 -8.58
N GLY A 7 11.81 -9.56 -7.60
CA GLY A 7 11.28 -9.70 -6.24
C GLY A 7 9.79 -9.40 -6.09
N LEU A 8 9.09 -9.05 -7.18
CA LEU A 8 7.65 -8.79 -7.12
C LEU A 8 6.84 -10.07 -6.94
N ALA A 9 5.84 -10.01 -6.06
CA ALA A 9 4.85 -11.07 -5.95
C ALA A 9 4.07 -11.25 -7.26
N ARG A 10 3.45 -12.42 -7.43
CA ARG A 10 2.54 -12.69 -8.56
C ARG A 10 1.30 -11.78 -8.51
N GLY A 11 0.77 -11.55 -7.31
CA GLY A 11 -0.42 -10.75 -7.06
C GLY A 11 -1.06 -11.14 -5.74
N TYR A 12 -2.29 -10.68 -5.52
CA TYR A 12 -3.15 -11.07 -4.42
C TYR A 12 -3.98 -12.30 -4.82
N LEU A 13 -4.01 -13.32 -3.96
CA LEU A 13 -4.73 -14.57 -4.20
C LEU A 13 -6.23 -14.30 -4.38
N ASP A 14 -6.81 -14.80 -5.48
CA ASP A 14 -8.23 -14.63 -5.84
C ASP A 14 -8.74 -13.18 -5.82
N ARG A 15 -7.84 -12.23 -6.09
CA ARG A 15 -8.13 -10.78 -6.15
C ARG A 15 -7.51 -10.14 -7.39
N PRO A 16 -7.98 -10.48 -8.61
CA PRO A 16 -7.40 -9.98 -9.85
C PRO A 16 -7.55 -8.47 -10.03
N ARG A 17 -8.67 -7.88 -9.56
CA ARG A 17 -8.92 -6.43 -9.67
C ARG A 17 -7.95 -5.61 -8.81
N GLU A 18 -7.75 -6.03 -7.56
CA GLU A 18 -6.78 -5.40 -6.65
C GLU A 18 -5.35 -5.58 -7.17
N THR A 19 -5.04 -6.78 -7.67
CA THR A 19 -3.74 -7.07 -8.29
C THR A 19 -3.47 -6.13 -9.45
N ALA A 20 -4.43 -5.94 -10.36
CA ALA A 20 -4.27 -5.01 -11.49
C ALA A 20 -4.11 -3.55 -11.04
N GLY A 21 -4.75 -3.15 -9.94
CA GLY A 21 -4.61 -1.81 -9.36
C GLY A 21 -3.25 -1.57 -8.67
N ALA A 22 -2.65 -2.61 -8.09
CA ALA A 22 -1.41 -2.52 -7.34
C ALA A 22 -0.15 -2.84 -8.17
N PHE A 23 -0.25 -3.76 -9.15
CA PHE A 23 0.84 -4.19 -10.02
C PHE A 23 0.64 -3.64 -11.43
N LEU A 24 1.22 -2.48 -11.69
CA LEU A 24 1.05 -1.71 -12.91
C LEU A 24 2.09 -2.10 -13.97
N PRO A 25 1.84 -1.88 -15.27
CA PRO A 25 2.88 -2.00 -16.29
C PRO A 25 4.10 -1.12 -15.99
N ASN A 26 5.31 -1.63 -16.24
CA ASN A 26 6.55 -0.87 -16.04
C ASN A 26 6.95 -0.12 -17.33
N PRO A 27 6.80 1.22 -17.40
CA PRO A 27 7.16 1.99 -18.59
C PRO A 27 8.67 2.16 -18.76
N PHE A 28 9.48 1.82 -17.76
CA PHE A 28 10.94 1.96 -17.78
C PHE A 28 11.65 0.66 -18.17
N ALA A 29 10.92 -0.45 -18.29
CA ALA A 29 11.50 -1.74 -18.58
C ALA A 29 11.60 -1.99 -20.10
N THR A 30 12.69 -2.63 -20.50
CA THR A 30 12.88 -3.17 -21.85
C THR A 30 12.29 -4.58 -21.98
N THR A 31 12.09 -5.29 -20.86
CA THR A 31 11.51 -6.63 -20.84
C THR A 31 9.98 -6.58 -20.93
N ALA A 32 9.42 -7.32 -21.89
CA ALA A 32 7.99 -7.46 -22.06
C ALA A 32 7.33 -8.06 -20.79
N GLY A 33 6.19 -7.49 -20.39
CA GLY A 33 5.43 -7.95 -19.22
C GLY A 33 6.02 -7.55 -17.86
N ALA A 34 7.08 -6.73 -17.82
CA ALA A 34 7.61 -6.20 -16.58
C ALA A 34 6.59 -5.30 -15.86
N ARG A 35 6.56 -5.38 -14.53
CA ARG A 35 5.57 -4.69 -13.67
C ARG A 35 6.24 -3.80 -12.63
N LEU A 36 5.48 -2.85 -12.11
CA LEU A 36 5.80 -2.03 -10.95
C LEU A 36 4.74 -2.20 -9.88
N TYR A 37 5.15 -2.51 -8.66
CA TYR A 37 4.27 -2.52 -7.50
C TYR A 37 4.14 -1.13 -6.87
N ARG A 38 2.89 -0.69 -6.66
CA ARG A 38 2.53 0.56 -6.00
C ARG A 38 2.48 0.35 -4.49
N THR A 39 3.55 0.73 -3.80
CA THR A 39 3.73 0.52 -2.35
C THR A 39 2.79 1.35 -1.45
N GLY A 40 2.33 2.50 -1.95
CA GLY A 40 1.67 3.54 -1.13
C GLY A 40 2.65 4.39 -0.30
N ASP A 41 3.94 4.06 -0.30
CA ASP A 41 4.96 4.82 0.44
C ASP A 41 5.36 6.09 -0.32
N ARG A 42 5.48 7.21 0.39
CA ARG A 42 6.09 8.44 -0.10
C ARG A 42 7.58 8.41 0.20
N GLY A 43 8.38 8.95 -0.71
CA GLY A 43 9.79 9.13 -0.46
C GLY A 43 10.41 10.17 -1.37
N ARG A 44 11.62 10.58 -1.03
CA ARG A 44 12.44 11.52 -1.80
C ARG A 44 13.85 10.94 -1.98
N LEU A 45 14.48 11.30 -3.09
CA LEU A 45 15.89 11.01 -3.31
C LEU A 45 16.76 12.11 -2.68
N THR A 46 17.84 11.73 -2.02
CA THR A 46 18.89 12.67 -1.60
C THR A 46 19.86 12.92 -2.76
N PRO A 47 20.65 14.01 -2.73
CA PRO A 47 21.72 14.23 -3.71
C PRO A 47 22.76 13.09 -3.76
N ALA A 48 22.91 12.34 -2.66
CA ALA A 48 23.76 11.15 -2.57
C ALA A 48 23.11 9.88 -3.17
N GLY A 49 21.86 9.96 -3.65
CA GLY A 49 21.15 8.84 -4.27
C GLY A 49 20.37 7.93 -3.30
N GLU A 50 20.27 8.31 -2.02
CA GLU A 50 19.54 7.53 -1.02
C GLU A 50 18.03 7.82 -1.08
N ILE A 51 17.21 6.83 -0.72
CA ILE A 51 15.75 7.01 -0.62
C ILE A 51 15.38 7.29 0.84
N VAL A 52 14.87 8.49 1.10
CA VAL A 52 14.29 8.85 2.39
C VAL A 52 12.79 8.53 2.36
N PHE A 53 12.33 7.78 3.36
CA PHE A 53 10.90 7.52 3.59
C PHE A 53 10.21 8.76 4.17
N CYS A 54 9.08 9.15 3.57
CA CYS A 54 8.33 10.36 3.91
C CYS A 54 6.88 10.05 4.31
N GLY A 55 6.64 8.89 4.90
CA GLY A 55 5.29 8.45 5.28
C GLY A 55 4.52 7.79 4.14
N ARG A 56 3.20 7.70 4.30
CA ARG A 56 2.30 7.02 3.37
C ARG A 56 1.35 8.00 2.68
N ILE A 57 0.80 7.58 1.54
CA ILE A 57 -0.25 8.31 0.83
C ILE A 57 -1.65 7.96 1.33
N ASP A 58 -1.78 6.84 2.03
CA ASP A 58 -3.02 6.25 2.52
C ASP A 58 -2.99 6.16 4.07
N GLY A 59 -4.08 5.67 4.66
CA GLY A 59 -4.26 5.54 6.11
C GLY A 59 -3.61 4.31 6.74
N GLN A 60 -2.88 3.49 5.99
CA GLN A 60 -2.31 2.24 6.50
C GLN A 60 -1.31 2.51 7.64
N LEU A 61 -1.39 1.70 8.69
CA LEU A 61 -0.56 1.80 9.89
C LEU A 61 0.36 0.60 10.07
N LYS A 62 1.39 0.79 10.90
CA LYS A 62 2.15 -0.32 11.48
C LYS A 62 2.06 -0.28 13.00
N VAL A 63 1.50 -1.32 13.59
CA VAL A 63 1.43 -1.48 15.05
C VAL A 63 2.23 -2.72 15.41
N ARG A 64 3.32 -2.55 16.17
CA ARG A 64 4.21 -3.65 16.60
C ARG A 64 4.69 -4.55 15.44
N GLY A 65 4.94 -3.95 14.26
CA GLY A 65 5.38 -4.66 13.06
C GLY A 65 4.27 -5.23 12.17
N TYR A 66 3.02 -5.25 12.65
CA TYR A 66 1.87 -5.69 11.86
C TYR A 66 1.34 -4.57 10.99
N ARG A 67 1.06 -4.89 9.72
CA ARG A 67 0.36 -4.00 8.79
C ARG A 67 -1.13 -4.01 9.13
N ILE A 68 -1.67 -2.84 9.42
CA ILE A 68 -3.09 -2.66 9.76
C ILE A 68 -3.69 -1.67 8.76
N GLU A 69 -4.84 -2.02 8.21
CA GLU A 69 -5.66 -1.14 7.38
C GLU A 69 -6.84 -0.65 8.26
N PRO A 70 -6.83 0.60 8.77
CA PRO A 70 -7.88 1.08 9.68
C PRO A 70 -9.29 0.97 9.11
N GLU A 71 -9.43 1.15 7.80
CA GLU A 71 -10.70 1.04 7.07
C GLU A 71 -11.34 -0.35 7.22
N GLU A 72 -10.56 -1.42 7.39
CA GLU A 72 -11.07 -2.77 7.65
C GLU A 72 -11.78 -2.84 9.01
N ILE A 73 -11.14 -2.28 10.05
CA ILE A 73 -11.69 -2.23 11.41
C ILE A 73 -12.93 -1.33 11.44
N GLU A 74 -12.86 -0.16 10.81
CA GLU A 74 -14.00 0.75 10.70
C GLU A 74 -15.18 0.09 9.97
N THR A 75 -14.93 -0.64 8.89
CA THR A 75 -15.98 -1.34 8.14
C THR A 75 -16.70 -2.37 9.00
N LEU A 76 -15.96 -3.11 9.83
CA LEU A 76 -16.56 -4.07 10.76
C LEU A 76 -17.37 -3.37 11.86
N LEU A 77 -16.84 -2.30 12.46
CA LEU A 77 -17.53 -1.56 13.52
C LEU A 77 -18.82 -0.88 13.03
N ARG A 78 -18.87 -0.42 11.78
CA ARG A 78 -20.09 0.15 11.16
C ARG A 78 -21.22 -0.85 10.94
N GLN A 79 -20.97 -2.15 11.10
CA GLN A 79 -22.03 -3.16 11.01
C GLN A 79 -22.92 -3.19 12.26
N ASP A 80 -22.46 -2.59 13.36
CA ASP A 80 -23.26 -2.43 14.56
C ASP A 80 -24.30 -1.32 14.37
N PRO A 81 -25.61 -1.60 14.53
CA PRO A 81 -26.66 -0.61 14.34
C PRO A 81 -26.63 0.55 15.35
N GLU A 82 -25.91 0.43 16.47
CA GLU A 82 -25.75 1.52 17.45
C GLU A 82 -24.62 2.50 17.06
N VAL A 83 -23.82 2.19 16.03
CA VAL A 83 -22.69 3.01 15.60
C VAL A 83 -23.09 3.94 14.43
N ASP A 84 -23.29 5.23 14.72
CA ASP A 84 -23.53 6.25 13.67
C ASP A 84 -22.23 6.60 12.91
N ARG A 85 -21.12 6.80 13.63
CA ARG A 85 -19.82 7.16 13.04
C ARG A 85 -18.67 6.52 13.78
N VAL A 86 -17.65 6.13 13.04
CA VAL A 86 -16.42 5.55 13.56
C VAL A 86 -15.21 6.04 12.77
N ALA A 87 -14.11 6.26 13.50
CA ALA A 87 -12.79 6.54 12.97
C ALA A 87 -11.76 5.77 13.80
N VAL A 88 -10.81 5.09 13.15
CA VAL A 88 -9.73 4.36 13.80
C VAL A 88 -8.41 5.10 13.54
N THR A 89 -7.74 5.51 14.61
CA THR A 89 -6.48 6.27 14.54
C THR A 89 -5.46 5.74 15.55
N THR A 90 -4.19 6.08 15.36
CA THR A 90 -3.17 5.93 16.40
C THR A 90 -3.24 7.09 17.39
N ALA A 91 -2.95 6.83 18.66
CA ALA A 91 -2.69 7.90 19.61
C ALA A 91 -1.38 8.61 19.21
N VAL A 92 -1.41 9.94 19.19
CA VAL A 92 -0.25 10.80 18.91
C VAL A 92 0.57 10.97 20.18
#